data_AF-A0A0N4YHG7-F1
#
_entry.id   AF-A0A0N4YHG7-F1
#
_cell.length_a   1.000
_cell.length_b   1.000
_cell.length_c   1.000
_cell.angle_alpha   90.00
_cell.angle_beta   90.00
_cell.angle_gamma   90.00
#
_symmetry.space_group_name_H-M   'P 1'
#
loop_
_entity.id
_entity.type
_entity.pdbx_description
1 polymer ?
#
loop_
_entity_poly.entity_id
_entity_poly.type
_entity_poly.pdbx_seq_one_letter_code
_entity_poly.pdbx_strand_id
1 'polypeptide(L)'
;MVDKDAVHFISEEEHLKPIRDDLKYLCEPSAEEPSSFLPDGRINEECTCLHSAFAHRCGYLMREAVRCFNASQATPRGADCGKQFIEQTLCVEKYNSKKK
;
A
#
# COMPACT_ATOMS: atom_id res chain seq x y z
N MET A 1 -22.23 2.22 13.40
CA MET A 1 -22.31 1.12 12.43
C MET A 1 -22.67 1.76 11.11
N VAL A 2 -21.70 1.89 10.20
CA VAL A 2 -21.95 2.44 8.86
C VAL A 2 -22.69 1.34 8.09
N ASP A 3 -23.83 1.68 7.52
CA ASP A 3 -24.58 0.77 6.66
C ASP A 3 -23.76 0.57 5.38
N LYS A 4 -23.28 -0.66 5.14
CA LYS A 4 -22.40 -0.97 3.99
C LYS A 4 -23.11 -0.75 2.65
N ASP A 5 -24.45 -0.66 2.66
CA ASP A 5 -25.29 -0.57 1.47
C ASP A 5 -25.95 0.81 1.29
N ALA A 6 -25.27 1.89 1.72
CA ALA A 6 -25.75 3.26 1.49
C ALA A 6 -25.35 3.80 0.11
N VAL A 7 -26.35 4.21 -0.70
CA VAL A 7 -26.12 4.88 -2.00
C VAL A 7 -26.25 6.40 -1.84
N HIS A 8 -25.16 7.12 -2.07
CA HIS A 8 -25.13 8.59 -2.04
C HIS A 8 -25.15 9.15 -3.47
N PHE A 9 -26.06 10.09 -3.73
CA PHE A 9 -26.12 10.84 -4.99
C PHE A 9 -25.45 12.20 -4.81
N ILE A 10 -24.60 12.57 -5.76
CA ILE A 10 -23.94 13.88 -5.79
C ILE A 10 -24.14 14.51 -7.18
N SER A 11 -24.22 15.84 -7.21
CA SER A 11 -24.18 16.61 -8.45
C SER A 11 -22.75 16.78 -8.97
N GLU A 12 -22.60 17.13 -10.25
CA GLU A 12 -21.29 17.42 -10.87
C GLU A 12 -20.56 18.57 -10.15
N GLU A 13 -21.30 19.60 -9.74
CA GLU A 13 -20.75 20.74 -9.00
C GLU A 13 -20.26 20.36 -7.60
N GLU A 14 -20.91 19.41 -6.95
CA GLU A 14 -20.48 18.87 -5.65
C GLU A 14 -19.24 17.97 -5.78
N HIS A 15 -19.10 17.24 -6.89
CA HIS A 15 -17.91 16.42 -7.17
C HIS A 15 -16.63 17.26 -7.28
N LEU A 16 -16.74 18.52 -7.71
CA LEU A 16 -15.62 19.45 -7.85
C LEU A 16 -15.26 20.18 -6.54
N LYS A 17 -16.06 20.01 -5.48
CA LYS A 17 -15.83 20.64 -4.17
C LYS A 17 -15.26 19.62 -3.18
N PRO A 18 -14.54 20.07 -2.12
CA PRO A 18 -14.10 19.19 -1.05
C PRO A 18 -15.28 18.46 -0.40
N ILE A 19 -15.01 17.25 0.12
CA ILE A 19 -16.01 16.42 0.80
C ILE A 19 -16.58 17.19 1.99
N ARG A 20 -17.91 17.14 2.14
CA ARG A 20 -18.62 17.79 3.25
C ARG A 20 -18.18 17.21 4.58
N ASP A 21 -18.11 18.04 5.62
CA ASP A 21 -17.65 17.61 6.95
C ASP A 21 -18.48 16.45 7.52
N ASP A 22 -19.77 16.40 7.23
CA ASP A 22 -20.66 15.33 7.68
C ASP A 22 -20.39 13.98 7.00
N LEU A 23 -19.65 13.94 5.89
CA LEU A 23 -19.25 12.74 5.15
C LEU A 23 -17.77 12.40 5.31
N LYS A 24 -17.02 13.21 6.06
CA LYS A 24 -15.57 13.05 6.22
C LYS A 24 -15.16 11.72 6.85
N TYR A 25 -16.03 11.14 7.66
CA TYR A 25 -15.87 9.80 8.25
C TYR A 25 -15.76 8.68 7.20
N LEU A 26 -16.27 8.88 5.97
CA LEU A 26 -16.11 7.94 4.86
C LEU A 26 -14.67 7.91 4.32
N CYS A 27 -13.87 8.93 4.61
CA CYS A 27 -12.46 8.99 4.24
C CYS A 27 -11.52 8.48 5.34
N GLU A 28 -12.05 8.28 6.54
CA GLU A 28 -11.25 7.76 7.65
C GLU A 28 -11.06 6.25 7.44
N PRO A 29 -9.83 5.72 7.61
CA PRO A 29 -9.61 4.30 7.53
C PRO A 29 -10.49 3.60 8.57
N SER A 30 -11.31 2.65 8.12
CA SER A 30 -12.14 1.90 9.04
C SER A 30 -11.25 1.13 10.02
N ALA A 31 -11.73 0.89 11.24
CA ALA A 31 -11.01 0.07 12.23
C ALA A 31 -10.74 -1.38 11.76
N GLU A 32 -11.39 -1.81 10.66
CA GLU A 32 -11.20 -3.12 10.03
C GLU A 32 -10.09 -3.13 8.96
N GLU A 33 -9.42 -2.00 8.67
CA GLU A 33 -8.36 -1.99 7.67
C GLU A 33 -7.19 -2.90 8.10
N PRO A 34 -6.73 -3.81 7.22
CA PRO A 34 -5.66 -4.72 7.54
C PRO A 34 -4.37 -3.96 7.87
N SER A 35 -3.80 -4.24 9.05
CA SER A 35 -2.49 -3.72 9.46
C SER A 35 -1.41 -4.05 8.41
N SER A 36 -0.45 -3.14 8.23
CA SER A 36 0.70 -3.33 7.33
C SER A 36 1.62 -4.49 7.77
N PHE A 37 1.60 -4.83 9.06
CA PHE A 37 2.30 -5.98 9.62
C PHE A 37 1.32 -6.94 10.28
N LEU A 38 1.57 -8.23 10.07
CA LEU A 38 0.92 -9.31 10.79
C LEU A 38 1.41 -9.35 12.26
N PRO A 39 0.67 -9.99 13.17
CA PRO A 39 1.07 -10.11 14.59
C PRO A 39 2.43 -10.77 14.81
N ASP A 40 2.92 -11.56 13.85
CA ASP A 40 4.22 -12.24 13.89
C ASP A 40 5.37 -11.41 13.27
N GLY A 41 5.10 -10.14 12.94
CA GLY A 41 6.07 -9.21 12.36
C GLY A 41 6.37 -9.43 10.88
N ARG A 42 5.61 -10.27 10.17
CA ARG A 42 5.66 -10.34 8.70
C ARG A 42 4.90 -9.16 8.08
N ILE A 43 5.31 -8.75 6.89
CA ILE A 43 4.58 -7.78 6.08
C ILE A 43 3.30 -8.44 5.57
N ASN A 44 2.17 -7.74 5.72
CA ASN A 44 0.89 -8.18 5.20
C ASN A 44 0.78 -7.85 3.70
N GLU A 45 0.96 -8.86 2.85
CA GLU A 45 0.90 -8.71 1.39
C GLU A 45 -0.50 -8.33 0.86
N GLU A 46 -1.56 -8.52 1.66
CA GLU A 46 -2.93 -8.17 1.31
C GLU A 46 -3.32 -6.74 1.73
N CYS A 47 -2.40 -6.01 2.40
CA CYS A 47 -2.66 -4.62 2.77
C CYS A 47 -2.84 -3.77 1.52
N THR A 48 -3.98 -3.06 1.42
CA THR A 48 -4.26 -2.13 0.32
C THR A 48 -3.16 -1.09 0.14
N CYS A 49 -2.48 -0.73 1.24
CA CYS A 49 -1.31 0.15 1.24
C CYS A 49 -0.17 -0.31 0.31
N LEU A 50 0.02 -1.62 0.15
CA LEU A 50 1.09 -2.21 -0.67
C LEU A 50 0.67 -2.49 -2.11
N HIS A 51 -0.64 -2.50 -2.40
CA HIS A 51 -1.13 -2.78 -3.75
C HIS A 51 -0.57 -1.81 -4.80
N SER A 52 -0.39 -0.52 -4.46
CA SER A 52 0.22 0.46 -5.36
C SER A 52 1.67 0.11 -5.71
N ALA A 53 2.47 -0.31 -4.73
CA ALA A 53 3.86 -0.73 -4.92
C ALA A 53 3.95 -2.02 -5.75
N PHE A 54 3.02 -2.94 -5.55
CA PHE A 54 2.89 -4.20 -6.29
C PHE A 54 2.37 -4.04 -7.72
N ALA A 55 1.53 -3.03 -7.97
CA ALA A 55 1.03 -2.68 -9.29
C ALA A 55 2.03 -1.84 -10.11
N HIS A 56 3.08 -1.31 -9.47
CA HIS A 56 4.15 -0.62 -10.18
C HIS A 56 4.82 -1.56 -11.21
N ARG A 57 5.38 -1.00 -12.28
CA ARG A 57 6.14 -1.77 -13.30
C ARG A 57 7.34 -2.55 -12.74
N CYS A 58 7.86 -2.14 -11.58
CA CYS A 58 8.89 -2.84 -10.81
C CYS A 58 8.32 -3.67 -9.64
N GLY A 59 7.00 -3.84 -9.58
CA GLY A 59 6.31 -4.45 -8.46
C GLY A 59 6.62 -5.94 -8.27
N TYR A 60 7.14 -6.62 -9.30
CA TYR A 60 7.65 -7.99 -9.16
C TYR A 60 8.86 -8.05 -8.22
N LEU A 61 9.79 -7.08 -8.30
CA LEU A 61 10.93 -6.96 -7.38
C LEU A 61 10.46 -6.61 -5.97
N MET A 62 9.41 -5.79 -5.84
CA MET A 62 8.82 -5.50 -4.55
C MET A 62 8.21 -6.76 -3.91
N ARG A 63 7.51 -7.59 -4.69
CA ARG A 63 7.01 -8.89 -4.21
C ARG A 63 8.15 -9.82 -3.77
N GLU A 64 9.25 -9.88 -4.52
CA GLU A 64 10.43 -10.67 -4.14
C GLU A 64 11.10 -10.17 -2.84
N ALA A 65 11.22 -8.85 -2.68
CA ALA A 65 11.76 -8.24 -1.47
C ALA A 65 10.88 -8.52 -0.24
N VAL A 66 9.55 -8.40 -0.38
CA VAL A 66 8.60 -8.73 0.70
C VAL A 66 8.63 -10.22 1.04
N ARG A 67 8.70 -11.11 0.04
CA ARG A 67 8.84 -12.55 0.28
C ARG A 67 10.14 -12.89 1.01
N CYS A 68 11.25 -12.25 0.65
CA CYS A 68 12.50 -12.40 1.38
C CYS A 68 12.35 -11.95 2.84
N PHE A 69 11.80 -10.75 3.05
CA PHE A 69 11.58 -10.21 4.40
C PHE A 69 10.72 -11.15 5.26
N ASN A 70 9.63 -11.66 4.70
CA ASN A 70 8.71 -12.56 5.38
C ASN A 70 9.34 -13.92 5.73
N ALA A 71 10.31 -14.39 4.93
CA ALA A 71 11.05 -15.63 5.16
C ALA A 71 12.30 -15.45 6.05
N SER A 72 12.76 -14.21 6.25
CA SER A 72 14.01 -13.92 6.94
C SER A 72 13.95 -14.28 8.43
N GLN A 73 14.99 -14.98 8.87
CA GLN A 73 15.26 -15.33 10.26
C GLN A 73 16.42 -14.51 10.87
N ALA A 74 16.96 -13.55 10.11
CA ALA A 74 18.02 -12.67 10.60
C ALA A 74 17.50 -11.74 11.72
N THR A 75 18.42 -11.22 12.53
CA THR A 75 18.12 -10.19 13.54
C THR A 75 18.95 -8.94 13.23
N PRO A 76 18.34 -7.82 12.79
CA PRO A 76 16.90 -7.62 12.55
C PRO A 76 16.39 -8.40 11.33
N ARG A 77 15.08 -8.72 11.32
CA ARG A 77 14.42 -9.41 10.19
C ARG A 77 14.66 -8.63 8.90
N GLY A 78 15.06 -9.33 7.84
CA GLY A 78 15.35 -8.75 6.53
C GLY A 78 16.77 -8.19 6.36
N ALA A 79 17.64 -8.30 7.37
CA ALA A 79 19.06 -7.88 7.23
C ALA A 79 19.80 -8.60 6.09
N ASP A 80 19.34 -9.79 5.71
CA ASP A 80 19.81 -10.63 4.60
C ASP A 80 19.13 -10.32 3.25
N CYS A 81 18.10 -9.46 3.23
CA CYS A 81 17.30 -9.15 2.03
C CYS A 81 17.73 -7.88 1.31
N GLY A 82 18.88 -7.30 1.67
CA GLY A 82 19.34 -6.01 1.14
C GLY A 82 19.45 -6.01 -0.39
N LYS A 83 19.85 -7.13 -0.99
CA LYS A 83 19.96 -7.25 -2.45
C LYS A 83 18.62 -7.02 -3.15
N GLN A 84 17.55 -7.67 -2.70
CA GLN A 84 16.22 -7.58 -3.30
C GLN A 84 15.66 -6.16 -3.22
N PHE A 85 15.84 -5.50 -2.07
CA PHE A 85 15.41 -4.10 -1.90
C PHE A 85 16.22 -3.12 -2.75
N ILE A 86 17.53 -3.35 -2.93
CA ILE A 86 18.37 -2.55 -3.82
C ILE A 86 17.93 -2.71 -5.28
N GLU A 87 17.69 -3.94 -5.74
CA GLU A 87 17.24 -4.20 -7.11
C GLU A 87 15.90 -3.51 -7.41
N GLN A 88 14.95 -3.58 -6.46
CA GLN A 88 13.68 -2.86 -6.56
C GLN A 88 13.88 -1.35 -6.67
N THR A 89 14.77 -0.77 -5.85
CA THR A 89 15.06 0.67 -5.84
C THR A 89 15.66 1.12 -7.16
N LEU A 90 16.68 0.41 -7.66
CA LEU A 90 17.33 0.70 -8.94
C LEU A 90 16.34 0.64 -10.12
N CYS A 91 15.40 -0.30 -10.08
CA CYS A 91 14.35 -0.39 -11.10
C CYS A 91 13.42 0.84 -11.06
N VAL A 92 12.97 1.25 -9.87
CA VAL A 92 12.10 2.43 -9.70
C VAL A 92 12.82 3.70 -10.16
N GLU A 93 14.08 3.91 -9.74
CA GLU A 93 14.89 5.05 -10.13
C GLU A 93 15.05 5.15 -11.65
N LYS A 94 15.35 4.03 -12.33
CA LYS A 94 15.48 3.97 -13.80
C LYS A 94 14.23 4.44 -14.53
N TYR A 95 13.04 4.30 -13.95
CA TYR A 95 11.79 4.67 -14.60
C TYR A 95 11.24 6.02 -14.16
N ASN A 96 11.60 6.49 -12.97
CA ASN A 96 11.33 7.87 -12.55
C ASN A 96 12.23 8.86 -13.29
N SER A 97 13.49 8.50 -13.56
CA SER A 97 14.43 9.32 -14.33
C SER A 97 14.10 9.46 -15.82
N LYS A 98 13.23 8.60 -16.36
CA LYS A 98 12.71 8.70 -17.75
C LYS A 98 11.52 9.65 -17.90
N LYS A 99 11.06 10.31 -16.83
CA LYS A 99 10.00 11.33 -16.87
C LYS A 99 10.53 12.76 -17.13
N LYS A 100 11.71 12.90 -17.75
CA LYS A 100 12.25 14.19 -18.21
C LYS A 100 12.07 14.34 -19.71
#